data_AF-A0A8S3I192-F1
#
_entry.id   AF-A0A8S3I192-F1
#
_cell.length_a   1.000
_cell.length_b   1.000
_cell.length_c   1.000
_cell.angle_alpha   90.00
_cell.angle_beta   90.00
_cell.angle_gamma   90.00
#
_symmetry.space_group_name_H-M   'P 1'
#
loop_
_entity.id
_entity.type
_entity.pdbx_description
1 polymer ?
#
loop_
_entity_poly.entity_id
_entity_poly.type
_entity_poly.pdbx_seq_one_letter_code
_entity_poly.pdbx_strand_id
1 'polypeptide(L)'
;RVLSQRTNYLSKSLDKIQNRDEKCKVPDQDGFLSKAKQGIKRTLVNAFLDQRSSFLNLRERRDANEKDNNITCQQLRRMGSSISALAADEISSIANDVLFECIDAFGSVTGYNSDRIQQIAQKYLQALKSQGRHIQSIGQSELYKLNSVLTGFTSSELLQLRSELFRNGNFLSFIGNLDGWTGDQ
;
A
#
# COMPACT_ATOMS: atom_id res chain seq x y z
N ARG A 1 -16.27 24.55 -9.87
CA ARG A 1 -17.01 25.03 -11.07
C ARG A 1 -17.24 23.94 -12.13
N VAL A 2 -16.30 23.04 -12.41
CA VAL A 2 -16.44 21.99 -13.46
C VAL A 2 -17.53 20.94 -13.17
N LEU A 3 -17.77 20.57 -11.90
CA LEU A 3 -18.79 19.58 -11.54
C LEU A 3 -20.25 20.08 -11.71
N SER A 4 -20.49 21.38 -11.58
CA SER A 4 -21.82 21.99 -11.75
C SER A 4 -22.26 22.07 -13.23
N GLN A 5 -21.30 22.07 -14.16
CA GLN A 5 -21.61 22.05 -15.59
C GLN A 5 -22.03 20.65 -16.07
N ARG A 6 -21.50 19.57 -15.46
CA ARG A 6 -21.85 18.19 -15.82
C ARG A 6 -23.24 17.76 -15.36
N THR A 7 -23.71 18.22 -14.19
CA THR A 7 -25.07 17.90 -13.70
C THR A 7 -26.16 18.55 -14.56
N ASN A 8 -25.91 19.76 -15.06
CA ASN A 8 -26.83 20.46 -15.96
C ASN A 8 -26.97 19.79 -17.34
N TYR A 9 -25.93 19.13 -17.84
CA TYR A 9 -25.99 18.43 -19.13
C TYR A 9 -26.84 17.14 -19.07
N LEU A 10 -26.78 16.43 -17.94
CA LEU A 10 -27.52 15.18 -17.75
C LEU A 10 -29.01 15.42 -17.49
N SER A 11 -29.39 16.48 -16.74
CA SER A 11 -30.79 16.86 -16.55
C SER A 11 -31.48 17.17 -17.88
N LYS A 12 -30.84 17.99 -18.74
CA LYS A 12 -31.38 18.32 -20.08
C LYS A 12 -31.50 17.11 -21.02
N SER A 13 -30.72 16.06 -20.77
CA SER A 13 -30.76 14.82 -21.56
C SER A 13 -31.92 13.92 -21.12
N LEU A 14 -32.24 13.90 -19.82
CA LEU A 14 -33.39 13.16 -19.27
C LEU A 14 -34.73 13.78 -19.71
N ASP A 15 -34.85 15.11 -19.69
CA ASP A 15 -36.07 15.81 -20.11
C ASP A 15 -36.39 15.62 -21.61
N LYS A 16 -35.36 15.40 -22.44
CA LYS A 16 -35.52 15.07 -23.86
C LYS A 16 -36.03 13.64 -24.08
N ILE A 17 -35.78 12.73 -23.15
CA ILE A 17 -36.27 11.34 -23.23
C ILE A 17 -37.75 11.30 -22.82
N GLN A 18 -38.15 12.06 -21.79
CA GLN A 18 -39.56 12.13 -21.37
C GLN A 18 -40.49 12.78 -22.42
N ASN A 19 -40.01 13.78 -23.16
CA ASN A 19 -40.83 14.47 -24.17
C ASN A 19 -40.96 13.72 -25.52
N ARG A 20 -40.19 12.65 -25.77
CA ARG A 20 -40.34 11.84 -26.99
C ARG A 20 -41.42 10.76 -26.88
N ASP A 21 -41.87 10.44 -25.67
CA ASP A 21 -42.86 9.38 -25.44
C ASP A 21 -44.32 9.82 -25.69
N GLU A 22 -44.61 11.12 -25.83
CA GLU A 22 -45.98 11.59 -26.08
C GLU A 22 -46.46 11.38 -27.53
N LYS A 23 -45.57 11.07 -28.47
CA LYS A 23 -45.92 10.86 -29.89
C LYS A 23 -46.15 9.42 -30.34
N CYS A 24 -45.94 8.45 -29.46
CA CYS A 24 -46.18 7.03 -29.75
C CYS A 24 -47.14 6.43 -28.72
N LYS A 25 -48.42 6.80 -28.79
CA LYS A 25 -49.49 6.07 -28.10
C LYS A 25 -49.73 4.73 -28.80
N VAL A 26 -48.95 3.72 -28.43
CA VAL A 26 -49.31 2.32 -28.67
C VAL A 26 -50.28 1.93 -27.55
N PRO A 27 -51.50 1.44 -27.85
CA PRO A 27 -52.44 1.00 -26.84
C PRO A 27 -51.82 -0.17 -26.04
N ASP A 28 -51.69 0.03 -24.73
CA ASP A 28 -51.21 -0.97 -23.78
C ASP A 28 -52.33 -2.00 -23.56
N GLN A 29 -52.33 -3.07 -24.35
CA GLN A 29 -53.41 -4.06 -24.28
C GLN A 29 -53.30 -5.03 -23.10
N ASP A 30 -52.17 -5.14 -22.39
CA ASP A 30 -52.03 -6.15 -21.31
C ASP A 30 -51.17 -5.72 -20.11
N GLY A 31 -50.84 -4.44 -19.94
CA GLY A 31 -50.11 -3.94 -18.76
C GLY A 31 -48.68 -4.48 -18.61
N PHE A 32 -48.19 -5.22 -19.60
CA PHE A 32 -46.85 -5.82 -19.64
C PHE A 32 -45.76 -4.75 -19.79
N LEU A 33 -46.03 -3.70 -20.57
CA LEU A 33 -45.09 -2.60 -20.80
C LEU A 33 -44.90 -1.74 -19.54
N SER A 34 -45.96 -1.55 -18.75
CA SER A 34 -45.88 -0.82 -17.48
C SER A 34 -44.99 -1.55 -16.44
N LYS A 35 -45.14 -2.88 -16.32
CA LYS A 35 -44.32 -3.70 -15.41
C LYS A 35 -42.86 -3.79 -15.86
N ALA A 36 -42.61 -3.94 -17.16
CA ALA A 36 -41.26 -3.97 -17.72
C ALA A 36 -40.50 -2.64 -17.51
N LYS A 37 -41.18 -1.50 -17.72
CA LYS A 37 -40.61 -0.16 -17.47
C LYS A 37 -40.26 0.06 -15.99
N GLN A 38 -41.09 -0.41 -15.06
CA GLN A 38 -40.78 -0.32 -13.63
C GLN A 38 -39.60 -1.20 -13.20
N GLY A 39 -39.47 -2.41 -13.79
CA GLY A 39 -38.34 -3.31 -13.53
C GLY A 39 -37.00 -2.70 -13.95
N ILE A 40 -36.91 -2.19 -15.18
CA ILE A 40 -35.68 -1.56 -15.70
C ILE A 40 -35.30 -0.33 -14.87
N LYS A 41 -36.27 0.47 -14.45
CA LYS A 41 -36.03 1.65 -13.60
C LYS A 41 -35.46 1.27 -12.23
N ARG A 42 -35.94 0.18 -11.61
CA ARG A 42 -35.41 -0.30 -10.31
C ARG A 42 -33.98 -0.83 -10.45
N THR A 43 -33.69 -1.60 -11.49
CA THR A 43 -32.34 -2.15 -11.72
C THR A 43 -31.31 -1.05 -11.95
N LEU A 44 -31.64 -0.03 -12.75
CA LEU A 44 -30.74 1.10 -12.99
C LEU A 44 -30.50 1.95 -11.73
N VAL A 45 -31.53 2.17 -10.91
CA VAL A 45 -31.39 2.89 -9.64
C VAL A 45 -30.51 2.11 -8.66
N ASN A 46 -30.69 0.79 -8.55
CA ASN A 46 -29.85 -0.03 -7.66
C ASN A 46 -28.39 -0.08 -8.14
N ALA A 47 -28.15 -0.27 -9.43
CA ALA A 47 -26.79 -0.23 -10.00
C ALA A 47 -26.11 1.13 -9.77
N PHE A 48 -26.87 2.24 -9.84
CA PHE A 48 -26.36 3.57 -9.56
C PHE A 48 -26.08 3.78 -8.06
N LEU A 49 -26.91 3.25 -7.18
CA LEU A 49 -26.69 3.29 -5.73
C LEU A 49 -25.45 2.47 -5.32
N ASP A 50 -25.24 1.30 -5.92
CA ASP A 50 -24.04 0.47 -5.71
C ASP A 50 -22.77 1.14 -6.26
N GLN A 51 -22.87 1.80 -7.41
CA GLN A 51 -21.74 2.57 -7.93
C GLN A 51 -21.44 3.77 -7.03
N ARG A 52 -22.47 4.45 -6.49
CA ARG A 52 -22.31 5.58 -5.58
C ARG A 52 -21.73 5.18 -4.23
N SER A 53 -22.13 4.05 -3.65
CA SER A 53 -21.54 3.55 -2.40
C SER A 53 -20.05 3.21 -2.58
N SER A 54 -19.68 2.63 -3.73
CA SER A 54 -18.28 2.39 -4.12
C SER A 54 -17.47 3.69 -4.19
N PHE A 55 -18.05 4.77 -4.74
CA PHE A 55 -17.40 6.07 -4.82
C PHE A 55 -17.32 6.82 -3.47
N LEU A 56 -18.30 6.64 -2.58
CA LEU A 56 -18.29 7.25 -1.24
C LEU A 56 -17.24 6.58 -0.34
N ASN A 57 -17.10 5.24 -0.41
CA ASN A 57 -16.05 4.50 0.29
C ASN A 57 -14.63 4.93 -0.14
N LEU A 58 -14.45 5.36 -1.39
CA LEU A 58 -13.17 5.89 -1.89
C LEU A 58 -12.89 7.32 -1.40
N ARG A 59 -13.93 8.09 -1.09
CA ARG A 59 -13.80 9.47 -0.61
C ARG A 59 -13.59 9.52 0.91
N GLU A 60 -14.26 8.66 1.65
CA GLU A 60 -14.02 8.50 3.10
C GLU A 60 -12.59 8.03 3.40
N ARG A 61 -11.97 7.26 2.50
CA ARG A 61 -10.53 6.92 2.56
C ARG A 61 -9.58 8.05 2.16
N ARG A 62 -10.07 9.10 1.49
CA ARG A 62 -9.25 10.21 0.99
C ARG A 62 -9.29 11.40 1.94
N ASP A 63 -10.44 11.67 2.56
CA ASP A 63 -10.61 12.79 3.49
C ASP A 63 -10.08 12.47 4.91
N ALA A 64 -9.78 11.20 5.22
CA ALA A 64 -9.06 10.78 6.43
C ALA A 64 -7.52 10.81 6.28
N ASN A 65 -6.99 11.13 5.11
CA ASN A 65 -5.55 11.09 4.79
C ASN A 65 -4.91 12.49 4.67
N GLU A 66 -5.66 13.56 4.91
CA GLU A 66 -5.21 14.95 4.68
C GLU A 66 -4.74 15.65 5.97
N LYS A 67 -4.02 14.91 6.84
CA LYS A 67 -3.29 15.52 7.96
C LYS A 67 -2.12 14.73 8.55
N ASP A 68 -1.79 13.57 8.00
CA ASP A 68 -0.59 12.83 8.41
C ASP A 68 0.45 12.93 7.31
N ASN A 69 1.47 13.76 7.54
CA ASN A 69 2.72 13.77 6.75
C ASN A 69 3.52 12.45 6.92
N ASN A 70 2.88 11.37 7.36
CA ASN A 70 3.54 10.14 7.71
C ASN A 70 3.61 9.26 6.47
N ILE A 71 4.83 8.92 6.07
CA ILE A 71 5.07 8.06 4.93
C ILE A 71 4.53 6.66 5.20
N THR A 72 3.80 6.09 4.24
CA THR A 72 3.19 4.76 4.34
C THR A 72 4.06 3.68 3.70
N CYS A 73 3.91 2.43 4.13
CA CYS A 73 4.55 1.25 3.53
C CYS A 73 4.31 1.19 2.01
N GLN A 74 3.08 1.52 1.56
CA GLN A 74 2.76 1.55 0.13
C GLN A 74 3.52 2.64 -0.63
N GLN A 75 3.73 3.81 -0.03
CA GLN A 75 4.54 4.87 -0.65
C GLN A 75 6.01 4.44 -0.76
N LEU A 76 6.58 3.86 0.29
CA LEU A 76 7.97 3.36 0.27
C LEU A 76 8.16 2.28 -0.79
N ARG A 77 7.25 1.31 -0.90
CA ARG A 77 7.28 0.29 -1.96
C ARG A 77 7.17 0.89 -3.36
N ARG A 78 6.40 1.98 -3.53
CA ARG A 78 6.29 2.69 -4.83
C ARG A 78 7.56 3.46 -5.20
N MET A 79 8.36 3.88 -4.23
CA MET A 79 9.65 4.51 -4.49
C MET A 79 10.67 3.53 -5.09
N GLY A 80 10.56 2.24 -4.75
CA GLY A 80 11.47 1.20 -5.22
C GLY A 80 12.92 1.55 -4.89
N SER A 81 13.79 1.58 -5.90
CA SER A 81 15.21 1.95 -5.74
C SER A 81 15.43 3.40 -5.31
N SER A 82 14.48 4.30 -5.51
CA SER A 82 14.63 5.72 -5.12
C SER A 82 14.63 5.92 -3.60
N ILE A 83 14.26 4.89 -2.83
CA ILE A 83 14.32 4.91 -1.37
C ILE A 83 15.75 5.08 -0.84
N SER A 84 16.77 4.79 -1.64
CA SER A 84 18.18 5.04 -1.29
C SER A 84 18.55 6.53 -1.26
N ALA A 85 17.75 7.38 -1.89
CA ALA A 85 17.94 8.82 -1.89
C ALA A 85 17.35 9.50 -0.63
N LEU A 86 16.63 8.77 0.23
CA LEU A 86 16.11 9.34 1.47
C LEU A 86 17.24 9.80 2.38
N ALA A 87 17.08 11.02 2.91
CA ALA A 87 17.98 11.58 3.89
C ALA A 87 17.85 10.88 5.26
N ALA A 88 18.83 11.11 6.14
CA ALA A 88 18.91 10.41 7.43
C ALA A 88 17.77 10.78 8.38
N ASP A 89 17.41 12.05 8.37
CA ASP A 89 16.26 12.63 9.07
C ASP A 89 14.95 12.06 8.53
N GLU A 90 14.82 11.91 7.19
CA GLU A 90 13.65 11.29 6.58
C GLU A 90 13.48 9.83 7.03
N ILE A 91 14.55 9.02 6.99
CA ILE A 91 14.53 7.63 7.48
C ILE A 91 14.19 7.57 8.98
N SER A 92 14.76 8.49 9.76
CA SER A 92 14.50 8.56 11.21
C SER A 92 13.05 8.94 11.52
N SER A 93 12.42 9.72 10.64
CA SER A 93 11.01 10.15 10.77
C SER A 93 10.00 9.05 10.42
N ILE A 94 10.41 7.98 9.72
CA ILE A 94 9.55 6.84 9.42
C ILE A 94 9.10 6.20 10.73
N ALA A 95 7.79 6.00 10.88
CA ALA A 95 7.23 5.31 12.02
C ALA A 95 7.74 3.86 12.09
N ASN A 96 7.99 3.37 13.30
CA ASN A 96 8.63 2.07 13.52
C ASN A 96 7.80 0.90 12.95
N ASP A 97 6.49 0.95 13.12
CA ASP A 97 5.54 0.00 12.57
C ASP A 97 5.56 -0.01 11.04
N VAL A 98 5.60 1.18 10.43
CA VAL A 98 5.73 1.32 8.97
C VAL A 98 7.04 0.72 8.49
N LEU A 99 8.18 1.08 9.09
CA LEU A 99 9.49 0.55 8.70
C LEU A 99 9.51 -0.97 8.81
N PHE A 100 8.99 -1.51 9.92
CA PHE A 100 8.93 -2.95 10.15
C PHE A 100 8.10 -3.67 9.07
N GLU A 101 6.95 -3.11 8.69
CA GLU A 101 6.08 -3.70 7.66
C GLU A 101 6.70 -3.65 6.25
N CYS A 102 7.51 -2.62 5.97
CA CYS A 102 8.07 -2.33 4.65
C CYS A 102 9.57 -2.61 4.53
N ILE A 103 10.16 -3.34 5.49
CA ILE A 103 11.61 -3.58 5.51
C ILE A 103 12.10 -4.30 4.23
N ASP A 104 11.23 -5.06 3.57
CA ASP A 104 11.48 -5.69 2.27
C ASP A 104 11.81 -4.65 1.18
N ALA A 105 11.18 -3.48 1.22
CA ALA A 105 11.45 -2.40 0.25
C ALA A 105 12.89 -1.89 0.41
N PHE A 106 13.35 -1.68 1.66
CA PHE A 106 14.72 -1.26 1.94
C PHE A 106 15.72 -2.38 1.62
N GLY A 107 15.45 -3.62 2.06
CA GLY A 107 16.33 -4.76 1.80
C GLY A 107 16.52 -5.06 0.33
N SER A 108 15.52 -4.79 -0.52
CA SER A 108 15.62 -5.00 -1.97
C SER A 108 16.60 -4.05 -2.67
N VAL A 109 17.00 -2.95 -2.02
CA VAL A 109 17.84 -1.94 -2.62
C VAL A 109 19.31 -2.22 -2.35
N THR A 110 20.09 -2.19 -3.43
CA THR A 110 21.54 -2.40 -3.43
C THR A 110 22.27 -1.06 -3.56
N GLY A 111 23.53 -1.00 -3.12
CA GLY A 111 24.37 0.18 -3.30
C GLY A 111 24.13 1.31 -2.27
N TYR A 112 23.54 0.99 -1.12
CA TYR A 112 23.62 1.89 0.03
C TYR A 112 25.08 2.14 0.43
N ASN A 113 25.37 3.34 0.91
CA ASN A 113 26.62 3.54 1.64
C ASN A 113 26.53 2.86 3.03
N SER A 114 27.69 2.59 3.64
CA SER A 114 27.81 1.92 4.94
C SER A 114 27.00 2.63 6.05
N ASP A 115 27.07 3.96 6.08
CA ASP A 115 26.43 4.73 7.15
C ASP A 115 24.90 4.66 7.05
N ARG A 116 24.37 4.67 5.83
CA ARG A 116 22.93 4.57 5.55
C ARG A 116 22.41 3.19 5.91
N ILE A 117 23.13 2.13 5.53
CA ILE A 117 22.68 0.76 5.81
C ILE A 117 22.69 0.49 7.31
N GLN A 118 23.69 1.01 8.03
CA GLN A 118 23.74 0.96 9.48
C GLN A 118 22.60 1.75 10.13
N GLN A 119 22.27 2.95 9.63
CA GLN A 119 21.13 3.73 10.13
C GLN A 119 19.80 2.98 9.96
N ILE A 120 19.57 2.38 8.79
CA ILE A 120 18.35 1.59 8.53
C ILE A 120 18.31 0.37 9.45
N ALA A 121 19.43 -0.35 9.61
CA ALA A 121 19.54 -1.49 10.51
C ALA A 121 19.23 -1.11 11.96
N GLN A 122 19.82 -0.01 12.47
CA GLN A 122 19.57 0.47 13.82
C GLN A 122 18.12 0.89 14.04
N LYS A 123 17.52 1.58 13.06
CA LYS A 123 16.10 1.94 13.11
C LYS A 123 15.20 0.70 13.08
N TYR A 124 15.56 -0.34 12.33
CA TYR A 124 14.85 -1.62 12.34
C TYR A 124 14.92 -2.32 13.70
N LEU A 125 16.10 -2.34 14.34
CA LEU A 125 16.26 -2.91 15.69
C LEU A 125 15.45 -2.12 16.74
N GLN A 126 15.33 -0.80 16.59
CA GLN A 126 14.42 0.01 17.41
C GLN A 126 12.96 -0.35 17.16
N ALA A 127 12.58 -0.57 15.89
CA ALA A 127 11.24 -0.99 15.54
C ALA A 127 10.87 -2.35 16.16
N LEU A 128 11.77 -3.32 16.12
CA LEU A 128 11.62 -4.60 16.83
C LEU A 128 11.39 -4.41 18.33
N LYS A 129 12.23 -3.61 18.98
CA LYS A 129 12.10 -3.32 20.42
C LYS A 129 10.76 -2.67 20.75
N SER A 130 10.25 -1.77 19.90
CA SER A 130 8.95 -1.13 20.10
C SER A 130 7.76 -2.09 20.01
N GLN A 131 7.95 -3.26 19.37
CA GLN A 131 6.98 -4.36 19.33
C GLN A 131 7.19 -5.37 20.46
N GLY A 132 8.08 -5.11 21.43
CA GLY A 132 8.44 -6.06 22.49
C GLY A 132 9.24 -7.27 21.99
N ARG A 133 9.87 -7.15 20.81
CA ARG A 133 10.68 -8.20 20.20
C ARG A 133 12.18 -7.95 20.38
N HIS A 134 12.95 -9.02 20.36
CA HIS A 134 14.42 -8.99 20.40
C HIS A 134 15.01 -9.57 19.12
N ILE A 135 16.29 -9.30 18.87
CA ILE A 135 17.02 -9.80 17.68
C ILE A 135 17.00 -11.34 17.58
N GLN A 136 17.02 -12.04 18.72
CA GLN A 136 16.87 -13.50 18.80
C GLN A 136 15.54 -13.99 18.21
N SER A 137 14.50 -13.15 18.21
CA SER A 137 13.17 -13.50 17.69
C SER A 137 13.03 -13.36 16.18
N ILE A 138 14.06 -12.85 15.48
CA ILE A 138 14.03 -12.71 14.03
C ILE A 138 14.05 -14.10 13.39
N GLY A 139 13.13 -14.34 12.46
CA GLY A 139 13.04 -15.59 11.70
C GLY A 139 13.84 -15.55 10.40
N GLN A 140 14.07 -16.73 9.80
CA GLN A 140 14.78 -16.82 8.52
C GLN A 140 14.05 -16.02 7.40
N SER A 141 12.72 -16.10 7.35
CA SER A 141 11.91 -15.35 6.38
C SER A 141 12.03 -13.82 6.52
N GLU A 142 12.30 -13.35 7.73
CA GLU A 142 12.49 -11.93 8.05
C GLU A 142 13.90 -11.47 7.69
N LEU A 143 14.92 -12.32 7.92
CA LEU A 143 16.28 -12.07 7.44
C LEU A 143 16.37 -11.99 5.91
N TYR A 144 15.59 -12.80 5.19
CA TYR A 144 15.49 -12.66 3.73
C TYR A 144 14.89 -11.32 3.29
N LYS A 145 13.96 -10.74 4.07
CA LYS A 145 13.40 -9.42 3.77
C LYS A 145 14.40 -8.30 4.09
N LEU A 146 15.19 -8.46 5.15
CA LEU A 146 16.26 -7.51 5.49
C LEU A 146 17.31 -7.44 4.38
N ASN A 147 17.70 -8.57 3.81
CA ASN A 147 18.62 -8.64 2.67
C ASN A 147 19.83 -7.71 2.84
N SER A 148 20.03 -6.69 2.00
CA SER A 148 21.17 -5.77 2.12
C SER A 148 21.25 -5.10 3.50
N VAL A 149 20.12 -4.75 4.12
CA VAL A 149 20.06 -4.13 5.46
C VAL A 149 20.73 -5.00 6.54
N LEU A 150 20.79 -6.32 6.33
CA LEU A 150 21.45 -7.24 7.26
C LEU A 150 22.94 -6.92 7.44
N THR A 151 23.63 -6.42 6.41
CA THR A 151 25.06 -6.09 6.49
C THR A 151 25.31 -4.83 7.32
N GLY A 152 24.26 -4.07 7.68
CA GLY A 152 24.32 -2.96 8.63
C GLY A 152 24.34 -3.39 10.10
N PHE A 153 24.18 -4.68 10.41
CA PHE A 153 24.19 -5.19 11.79
C PHE A 153 25.62 -5.35 12.29
N THR A 154 25.93 -4.89 13.48
CA THR A 154 27.25 -5.13 14.10
C THR A 154 27.49 -6.63 14.33
N SER A 155 28.76 -7.05 14.44
CA SER A 155 29.12 -8.43 14.78
C SER A 155 28.45 -8.91 16.07
N SER A 156 28.35 -8.02 17.07
CA SER A 156 27.66 -8.31 18.33
C SER A 156 26.15 -8.55 18.18
N GLU A 157 25.51 -7.93 17.19
CA GLU A 157 24.09 -8.12 16.88
C GLU A 157 23.89 -9.41 16.08
N LEU A 158 24.75 -9.68 15.09
CA LEU A 158 24.73 -10.93 14.33
C LEU A 158 24.92 -12.16 15.23
N LEU A 159 25.81 -12.09 16.23
CA LEU A 159 26.02 -13.15 17.22
C LEU A 159 24.80 -13.42 18.12
N GLN A 160 23.86 -12.46 18.22
CA GLN A 160 22.63 -12.65 18.96
C GLN A 160 21.52 -13.32 18.13
N LEU A 161 21.70 -13.48 16.81
CA LEU A 161 20.78 -14.27 16.00
C LEU A 161 20.81 -15.73 16.43
N ARG A 162 19.69 -16.44 16.27
CA ARG A 162 19.59 -17.86 16.64
C ARG A 162 20.56 -18.69 15.80
N SER A 163 21.37 -19.51 16.47
CA SER A 163 22.33 -20.41 15.81
C SER A 163 21.69 -21.39 14.83
N GLU A 164 20.41 -21.72 15.02
CA GLU A 164 19.61 -22.55 14.11
C GLU A 164 19.50 -21.95 12.69
N LEU A 165 19.51 -20.62 12.57
CA LEU A 165 19.41 -19.94 11.28
C LEU A 165 20.63 -20.24 10.39
N PHE A 166 21.81 -20.40 11.00
CA PHE A 166 23.06 -20.70 10.33
C PHE A 166 23.24 -22.19 10.03
N ARG A 167 22.36 -23.07 10.49
CA ARG A 167 22.40 -24.51 10.13
C ARG A 167 21.86 -24.76 8.72
N ASN A 168 21.12 -23.80 8.15
CA ASN A 168 20.57 -23.91 6.82
C ASN A 168 21.60 -23.44 5.78
N GLY A 169 22.15 -24.36 4.99
CA GLY A 169 23.14 -24.04 3.94
C GLY A 169 22.65 -23.03 2.91
N ASN A 170 21.35 -22.98 2.61
CA ASN A 170 20.77 -21.99 1.71
C ASN A 170 20.79 -20.58 2.31
N PHE A 171 20.64 -20.47 3.63
CA PHE A 171 20.73 -19.19 4.32
C PHE A 171 22.18 -18.69 4.35
N LEU A 172 23.14 -19.58 4.66
CA LEU A 172 24.57 -19.24 4.61
C LEU A 172 25.00 -18.78 3.22
N SER A 173 24.54 -19.48 2.18
CA SER A 173 24.82 -19.10 0.79
C SER A 173 24.19 -17.75 0.44
N PHE A 174 22.98 -17.48 0.94
CA PHE A 174 22.32 -16.19 0.76
C PHE A 174 23.12 -15.05 1.40
N ILE A 175 23.46 -15.15 2.69
CA ILE A 175 24.20 -14.09 3.38
C ILE A 175 25.61 -13.89 2.81
N GLY A 176 26.28 -14.98 2.41
CA GLY A 176 27.62 -14.92 1.82
C GLY A 176 27.67 -14.23 0.45
N ASN A 177 26.53 -14.14 -0.24
CA ASN A 177 26.39 -13.42 -1.52
C ASN A 177 25.98 -11.95 -1.35
N LEU A 178 25.76 -11.48 -0.11
CA LEU A 178 25.47 -10.07 0.13
C LEU A 178 26.75 -9.24 0.08
N ASP A 179 26.70 -8.11 -0.60
CA ASP A 179 27.77 -7.12 -0.58
C ASP A 179 27.66 -6.22 0.65
N GLY A 180 28.81 -5.73 1.13
CA GLY A 180 28.88 -4.73 2.20
C GLY A 180 29.24 -5.27 3.58
N TRP A 181 29.64 -6.54 3.69
CA TRP A 181 30.24 -7.07 4.91
C TRP A 181 31.57 -6.37 5.24
N THR A 182 31.80 -6.14 6.53
CA THR A 182 33.07 -5.68 7.08
C THR A 182 33.90 -6.89 7.54
N GLY A 183 35.22 -6.71 7.71
CA GLY A 183 36.08 -7.80 8.18
C GLY A 183 35.81 -8.28 9.61
N ASP A 184 35.05 -7.50 10.39
CA ASP A 184 34.67 -7.85 11.76
C ASP A 184 33.41 -8.75 11.82
N GLN A 185 32.63 -8.82 10.74
CA GLN A 185 31.36 -9.58 10.64
C GLN A 185 31.59 -10.99 10.10
#